data_AF-A0AA38ULK9-F1
#
_entry.id   AF-A0AA38ULK9-F1
#
_cell.length_a   1.000
_cell.length_b   1.000
_cell.length_c   1.000
_cell.angle_alpha   90.00
_cell.angle_beta   90.00
_cell.angle_gamma   90.00
#
_symmetry.space_group_name_H-M   'P 1'
#
loop_
_entity.id
_entity.type
_entity.pdbx_description
1 polymer ?
#
loop_
_entity_poly.entity_id
_entity_poly.type
_entity_poly.pdbx_seq_one_letter_code
_entity_poly.pdbx_strand_id
1 'polypeptide(L)'
;MPAGLQSIHIDTVPGWGNDDLQLLKNLKRLGHTSPKYREYLRTQQDTADNAGPDLQLVWSKKMKKIMNQIDNSGAADKLWVVPFTNRSFRFLDLGCCPGGFSTYILKKNKESTSVGVSLDPAQGGHPYLLEDALRVRQTVIFADMTTFQLGDPEAVNPTPSYTQPPLIPVPNILFARDFDLVLLDAHHLRNQTGSSQDLLAISQVLLALLSIKFGGTIVMKLASPDSQYSATMIFMLDMLSASIQVHKPYAMHRMQNSFYVIARGVGGKPDRRLYLQNEVIPGLRRVWECLRQRNRNSGPRNGSGKEGLVVGDLDFIVDKKQLESYGGRLHELCSCVWKLQATALETLFAEMGIHNT
;
A
#
# COMPACT_ATOMS: atom_id res chain seq x y z
N MET A 1 8.13 14.86 0.70
CA MET A 1 7.27 13.66 0.72
C MET A 1 7.11 13.07 -0.69
N PRO A 2 7.74 11.94 -1.05
CA PRO A 2 6.92 10.92 -1.70
C PRO A 2 5.72 10.75 -0.78
N ALA A 3 4.49 10.96 -1.26
CA ALA A 3 3.31 11.11 -0.41
C ALA A 3 3.20 9.93 0.56
N GLY A 4 3.73 10.10 1.76
CA GLY A 4 3.51 9.21 2.87
C GLY A 4 2.15 9.59 3.39
N LEU A 5 1.10 9.03 2.79
CA LEU A 5 -0.26 8.95 3.31
C LEU A 5 -0.68 10.19 4.14
N GLN A 6 -0.78 11.35 3.48
CA GLN A 6 -1.28 12.56 4.14
C GLN A 6 -2.80 12.71 4.09
N SER A 7 -3.50 11.73 3.51
CA SER A 7 -4.93 11.52 3.70
C SER A 7 -5.15 10.05 4.02
N ILE A 8 -4.90 9.62 5.26
CA ILE A 8 -5.79 8.74 6.06
C ILE A 8 -5.59 9.08 7.54
N HIS A 9 -5.82 10.36 7.87
CA HIS A 9 -5.93 10.80 9.25
C HIS A 9 -7.34 10.48 9.74
N ILE A 10 -7.55 9.24 10.17
CA ILE A 10 -8.46 9.05 11.30
C ILE A 10 -7.55 8.95 12.52
N ASP A 11 -7.99 9.61 13.59
CA ASP A 11 -7.26 9.84 14.84
C ASP A 11 -6.38 8.66 15.28
N THR A 12 -5.27 8.97 15.95
CA THR A 12 -4.51 7.91 16.63
C THR A 12 -5.44 7.20 17.61
N VAL A 13 -5.53 5.88 17.53
CA VAL A 13 -6.41 5.12 18.43
C VAL A 13 -5.96 5.36 19.89
N PRO A 14 -6.87 5.82 20.77
CA PRO A 14 -6.52 6.10 22.16
C PRO A 14 -6.04 4.84 22.90
N GLY A 15 -5.11 5.00 23.86
CA GLY A 15 -4.70 3.93 24.77
C GLY A 15 -3.52 3.05 24.34
N TRP A 16 -2.91 3.30 23.17
CA TRP A 16 -1.81 2.47 22.63
C TRP A 16 -0.39 2.96 22.96
N GLY A 17 -0.20 3.68 24.06
CA GLY A 17 1.09 4.27 24.42
C GLY A 17 2.14 3.22 24.78
N ASN A 18 3.21 3.13 23.99
CA ASN A 18 4.48 2.53 24.37
C ASN A 18 5.61 3.54 24.11
N ASP A 19 6.68 3.46 24.89
CA ASP A 19 7.86 4.33 24.83
C ASP A 19 8.37 4.58 23.40
N ASP A 20 8.46 3.54 22.55
CA ASP A 20 8.96 3.66 21.18
C ASP A 20 8.01 4.50 20.29
N LEU A 21 6.69 4.29 20.41
CA LEU A 21 5.69 5.05 19.67
C LEU A 21 5.62 6.50 20.18
N GLN A 22 5.71 6.69 21.50
CA GLN A 22 5.70 8.03 22.09
C GLN A 22 6.94 8.82 21.69
N LEU A 23 8.11 8.20 21.70
CA LEU A 23 9.35 8.78 21.19
C LEU A 23 9.22 9.18 19.72
N LEU A 24 8.72 8.27 18.87
CA LEU A 24 8.50 8.56 17.45
C LEU A 24 7.54 9.74 17.24
N LYS A 25 6.45 9.81 18.01
CA LYS A 25 5.50 10.93 17.96
C LYS A 25 6.15 12.25 18.36
N ASN A 26 6.96 12.24 19.41
CA ASN A 26 7.70 13.42 19.87
C ASN A 26 8.71 13.89 18.81
N LEU A 27 9.48 12.98 18.21
CA LEU A 27 10.42 13.29 17.13
C LEU A 27 9.70 13.86 15.89
N LYS A 28 8.58 13.27 15.48
CA LYS A 28 7.78 13.82 14.37
C LYS A 28 7.32 15.25 14.67
N ARG A 29 6.83 15.51 15.89
CA ARG A 29 6.43 16.85 16.33
C ARG A 29 7.58 17.85 16.28
N LEU A 30 8.76 17.48 16.80
CA LEU A 30 9.99 18.29 16.75
C LEU A 30 10.40 18.62 15.30
N GLY A 31 10.35 17.62 14.42
CA GLY A 31 10.62 17.82 13.00
C GLY A 31 9.66 18.85 12.39
N HIS A 32 8.35 18.73 12.64
CA HIS A 32 7.35 19.64 12.08
C HIS A 32 7.51 21.10 12.53
N THR A 33 8.04 21.35 13.73
CA THR A 33 8.34 22.70 14.21
C THR A 33 9.64 23.26 13.62
N SER A 34 10.52 22.42 13.07
CA SER A 34 11.82 22.84 12.51
C SER A 34 11.71 23.33 11.06
N PRO A 35 12.11 24.58 10.74
CA PRO A 35 12.18 25.07 9.36
C PRO A 35 13.12 24.23 8.47
N LYS A 36 14.27 23.79 9.01
CA LYS A 36 15.25 22.96 8.30
C LYS A 36 14.64 21.64 7.83
N TYR A 37 13.90 20.97 8.71
CA TYR A 37 13.27 19.70 8.38
C TYR A 37 12.12 19.89 7.38
N ARG A 38 11.33 20.97 7.50
CA ARG A 38 10.29 21.29 6.51
C ARG A 38 10.87 21.53 5.12
N GLU A 39 12.00 22.22 5.02
CA GLU A 39 12.69 22.43 3.74
C GLU A 39 13.24 21.11 3.18
N TYR A 40 13.88 20.27 4.02
CA TYR A 40 14.30 18.93 3.62
C TYR A 40 13.13 18.10 3.05
N LEU A 41 11.96 18.12 3.70
CA LEU A 41 10.76 17.42 3.22
C LEU A 41 10.26 17.97 1.88
N ARG A 42 10.37 19.28 1.66
CA ARG A 42 10.02 19.97 0.41
C ARG A 42 10.95 19.57 -0.73
N THR A 43 12.26 19.56 -0.50
CA THR A 43 13.24 19.07 -1.50
C THR A 43 12.98 17.62 -1.89
N GLN A 44 12.68 16.75 -0.91
CA GLN A 44 12.30 15.36 -1.18
C GLN A 44 10.97 15.24 -1.96
N GLN A 45 10.04 16.18 -1.75
CA GLN A 45 8.77 16.29 -2.49
C GLN A 45 9.03 16.67 -3.95
N ASP A 46 9.81 17.72 -4.16
CA ASP A 46 10.12 18.26 -5.49
C ASP A 46 10.89 17.23 -6.34
N THR A 47 11.89 16.59 -5.73
CA THR A 47 12.66 15.51 -6.34
C THR A 47 11.77 14.31 -6.74
N ALA A 48 10.70 14.03 -5.98
CA ALA A 48 9.79 12.94 -6.28
C ALA A 48 8.79 13.27 -7.42
N ASP A 49 8.39 14.53 -7.57
CA ASP A 49 7.49 14.93 -8.66
C ASP A 49 8.22 15.12 -9.98
N ASN A 50 9.44 15.66 -9.92
CA ASN A 50 10.21 16.09 -11.09
C ASN A 50 11.32 15.09 -11.47
N ALA A 51 11.11 13.81 -11.15
CA ALA A 51 12.13 12.79 -11.34
C ALA A 51 12.41 12.49 -12.81
N GLY A 52 13.57 12.93 -13.28
CA GLY A 52 14.09 12.58 -14.59
C GLY A 52 14.47 11.10 -14.74
N PRO A 53 14.81 10.64 -15.96
CA PRO A 53 15.06 9.23 -16.27
C PRO A 53 16.09 8.55 -15.36
N ASP A 54 17.20 9.24 -15.04
CA ASP A 54 18.26 8.69 -14.19
C ASP A 54 17.77 8.39 -12.76
N LEU A 55 16.95 9.28 -12.20
CA LEU A 55 16.41 9.12 -10.86
C LEU A 55 15.42 7.94 -10.79
N GLN A 56 14.66 7.71 -11.84
CA GLN A 56 13.74 6.57 -11.91
C GLN A 56 14.47 5.24 -12.02
N LEU A 57 15.63 5.20 -12.70
CA LEU A 57 16.52 4.03 -12.67
C LEU A 57 17.08 3.79 -11.26
N VAL A 58 17.46 4.85 -10.56
CA VAL A 58 17.87 4.77 -9.15
C VAL A 58 16.73 4.23 -8.27
N TRP A 59 15.49 4.67 -8.47
CA TRP A 59 14.33 4.15 -7.75
C TRP A 59 14.08 2.68 -8.04
N SER A 60 14.13 2.24 -9.30
CA SER A 60 14.04 0.81 -9.65
C SER A 60 15.09 -0.02 -8.92
N LYS A 61 16.34 0.45 -8.84
CA LYS A 61 17.41 -0.22 -8.06
C LYS A 61 17.10 -0.26 -6.55
N LYS A 62 16.57 0.83 -5.97
CA LYS A 62 16.19 0.87 -4.56
C LYS A 62 15.00 -0.05 -4.25
N MET A 63 14.00 -0.10 -5.11
CA MET A 63 12.87 -1.02 -5.01
C MET A 63 13.32 -2.49 -5.06
N LYS A 64 14.25 -2.84 -5.95
CA LYS A 64 14.88 -4.19 -5.95
C LYS A 64 15.47 -4.54 -4.58
N LYS A 65 16.17 -3.59 -3.93
CA LYS A 65 16.72 -3.78 -2.57
C LYS A 65 15.62 -3.91 -1.52
N ILE A 66 14.54 -3.14 -1.60
CA ILE A 66 13.39 -3.27 -0.69
C ILE A 66 12.75 -4.66 -0.81
N MET A 67 12.48 -5.13 -2.04
CA MET A 67 11.89 -6.46 -2.23
C MET A 67 12.79 -7.57 -1.69
N ASN A 68 14.11 -7.44 -1.86
CA ASN A 68 15.08 -8.33 -1.23
C ASN A 68 14.97 -8.35 0.30
N GLN A 69 14.85 -7.18 0.94
CA GLN A 69 14.67 -7.08 2.39
C GLN A 69 13.35 -7.70 2.87
N ILE A 70 12.25 -7.44 2.15
CA ILE A 70 10.93 -8.03 2.43
C ILE A 70 11.01 -9.56 2.33
N ASP A 71 11.56 -10.07 1.24
CA ASP A 71 11.68 -11.50 0.98
C ASP A 71 12.53 -12.23 2.03
N ASN A 72 13.61 -11.59 2.50
CA ASN A 72 14.48 -12.14 3.55
C ASN A 72 13.99 -11.91 4.98
N SER A 73 12.92 -11.13 5.20
CA SER A 73 12.41 -10.86 6.55
C SER A 73 11.92 -12.12 7.29
N GLY A 74 11.46 -13.13 6.54
CA GLY A 74 11.05 -14.43 7.08
C GLY A 74 12.14 -15.50 7.02
N ALA A 75 13.40 -15.16 6.68
CA ALA A 75 14.44 -16.16 6.42
C ALA A 75 14.79 -17.01 7.66
N ALA A 76 14.74 -16.43 8.86
CA ALA A 76 14.99 -17.15 10.11
C ALA A 76 14.02 -18.34 10.30
N ASP A 77 12.77 -18.16 9.86
CA ASP A 77 11.71 -19.18 9.94
C ASP A 77 11.57 -19.99 8.64
N LYS A 78 12.48 -19.80 7.67
CA LYS A 78 12.41 -20.38 6.32
C LYS A 78 11.13 -19.97 5.55
N LEU A 79 10.58 -18.81 5.85
CA LEU A 79 9.34 -18.25 5.28
C LEU A 79 9.61 -17.13 4.25
N TRP A 80 10.43 -17.42 3.25
CA TRP A 80 10.65 -16.50 2.13
C TRP A 80 9.33 -16.17 1.40
N VAL A 81 9.20 -14.93 0.95
CA VAL A 81 8.05 -14.48 0.14
C VAL A 81 8.15 -15.07 -1.25
N VAL A 82 9.37 -15.13 -1.80
CA VAL A 82 9.65 -15.62 -3.14
C VAL A 82 10.38 -16.96 -3.02
N PRO A 83 9.82 -18.06 -3.56
CA PRO A 83 10.46 -19.36 -3.49
C PRO A 83 11.74 -19.40 -4.35
N PHE A 84 12.76 -20.11 -3.86
CA PHE A 84 13.99 -20.41 -4.62
C PHE A 84 13.83 -21.57 -5.61
N THR A 85 12.65 -22.17 -5.70
CA THR A 85 12.43 -23.41 -6.46
C THR A 85 12.05 -23.11 -7.91
N ASN A 86 12.35 -24.05 -8.82
CA ASN A 86 11.83 -24.07 -10.21
C ASN A 86 10.33 -24.45 -10.24
N ARG A 87 9.55 -24.05 -9.25
CA ARG A 87 8.11 -24.24 -9.27
C ARG A 87 7.48 -23.03 -9.94
N SER A 88 6.42 -23.29 -10.70
CA SER A 88 5.54 -22.23 -11.18
C SER A 88 5.11 -21.35 -10.02
N PHE A 89 5.25 -20.04 -10.19
CA PHE A 89 4.94 -19.04 -9.19
C PHE A 89 4.38 -17.83 -9.90
N ARG A 90 3.10 -17.52 -9.68
CA ARG A 90 2.45 -16.38 -10.31
C ARG A 90 2.28 -15.26 -9.32
N PHE A 91 2.66 -14.04 -9.71
CA PHE A 91 2.46 -12.88 -8.85
C PHE A 91 1.81 -11.70 -9.58
N LEU A 92 1.06 -10.91 -8.82
CA LEU A 92 0.45 -9.66 -9.26
C LEU A 92 1.17 -8.49 -8.59
N ASP A 93 1.58 -7.50 -9.38
CA ASP A 93 2.29 -6.31 -8.90
C ASP A 93 1.41 -5.06 -9.17
N LEU A 94 0.73 -4.56 -8.13
CA LEU A 94 -0.12 -3.36 -8.21
C LEU A 94 0.71 -2.12 -7.89
N GLY A 95 0.85 -1.24 -8.89
CA GLY A 95 1.86 -0.18 -8.89
C GLY A 95 3.20 -0.68 -9.43
N CYS A 96 3.19 -1.54 -10.45
CA CYS A 96 4.39 -2.29 -10.85
C CYS A 96 5.52 -1.43 -11.41
N CYS A 97 5.24 -0.25 -11.99
CA CYS A 97 6.30 0.59 -12.55
C CYS A 97 7.02 1.40 -11.45
N PRO A 98 8.36 1.52 -11.51
CA PRO A 98 9.24 1.22 -12.64
C PRO A 98 9.72 -0.25 -12.79
N GLY A 99 9.23 -1.19 -11.98
CA GLY A 99 9.50 -2.63 -12.16
C GLY A 99 10.50 -3.23 -11.18
N GLY A 100 10.88 -2.52 -10.11
CA GLY A 100 11.92 -2.96 -9.19
C GLY A 100 11.56 -4.24 -8.43
N PHE A 101 10.32 -4.37 -7.95
CA PHE A 101 9.85 -5.58 -7.25
C PHE A 101 9.76 -6.75 -8.22
N SER A 102 9.05 -6.56 -9.33
CA SER A 102 8.97 -7.54 -10.42
C SER A 102 10.34 -8.04 -10.88
N THR A 103 11.33 -7.15 -11.04
CA THR A 103 12.69 -7.56 -11.43
C THR A 103 13.32 -8.51 -10.42
N TYR A 104 13.21 -8.20 -9.12
CA TYR A 104 13.78 -9.06 -8.09
C TYR A 104 13.17 -10.46 -8.12
N ILE A 105 11.83 -10.53 -8.18
CA ILE A 105 11.09 -11.80 -8.16
C ILE A 105 11.42 -12.63 -9.40
N LEU A 106 11.31 -12.05 -10.60
CA LEU A 106 11.58 -12.73 -11.86
C LEU A 106 13.03 -13.21 -12.00
N LYS A 107 14.00 -12.51 -11.37
CA LYS A 107 15.40 -12.95 -11.33
C LYS A 107 15.63 -14.07 -10.32
N LYS A 108 14.97 -14.02 -9.17
CA LYS A 108 15.11 -15.04 -8.12
C LYS A 108 14.43 -16.35 -8.50
N ASN A 109 13.23 -16.30 -9.07
CA ASN A 109 12.50 -17.46 -9.59
C ASN A 109 12.39 -17.38 -11.12
N LYS A 110 13.12 -18.25 -11.82
CA LYS A 110 13.17 -18.31 -13.29
C LYS A 110 11.88 -18.82 -13.95
N GLU A 111 11.08 -19.59 -13.21
CA GLU A 111 9.79 -20.13 -13.65
C GLU A 111 8.60 -19.24 -13.25
N SER A 112 8.86 -18.11 -12.58
CA SER A 112 7.80 -17.18 -12.23
C SER A 112 7.33 -16.36 -13.42
N THR A 113 6.02 -16.08 -13.43
CA THR A 113 5.38 -15.13 -14.35
C THR A 113 4.57 -14.11 -13.56
N SER A 114 4.29 -12.96 -14.17
CA SER A 114 3.56 -11.90 -13.50
C SER A 114 2.57 -11.16 -14.37
N VAL A 115 1.62 -10.54 -13.66
CA VAL A 115 0.83 -9.44 -14.19
C VAL A 115 1.17 -8.20 -13.39
N GLY A 116 1.43 -7.09 -14.06
CA GLY A 116 1.63 -5.79 -13.44
C GLY A 116 0.51 -4.84 -13.84
N VAL A 117 0.01 -4.06 -12.89
CA VAL A 117 -0.89 -2.93 -13.16
C VAL A 117 -0.22 -1.65 -12.73
N SER A 118 -0.19 -0.65 -13.59
CA SER A 118 0.37 0.67 -13.26
C SER A 118 -0.35 1.76 -14.04
N LEU A 119 -0.30 3.00 -13.53
CA LEU A 119 -0.74 4.16 -14.28
C LEU A 119 0.12 4.34 -15.53
N ASP A 120 -0.50 4.73 -16.64
CA ASP A 120 0.19 5.00 -17.90
C ASP A 120 1.15 6.19 -17.74
N PRO A 121 2.40 6.13 -18.24
CA PRO A 121 3.31 7.27 -18.24
C PRO A 121 2.73 8.54 -18.87
N ALA A 122 1.89 8.42 -19.91
CA ALA A 122 1.20 9.55 -20.53
C ALA A 122 0.18 10.22 -19.59
N GLN A 123 -0.24 9.54 -18.53
CA GLN A 123 -1.13 10.04 -17.47
C GLN A 123 -0.36 10.43 -16.19
N GLY A 124 0.96 10.55 -16.28
CA GLY A 124 1.84 10.89 -15.16
C GLY A 124 2.43 9.68 -14.41
N GLY A 125 2.14 8.45 -14.85
CA GLY A 125 2.73 7.25 -14.28
C GLY A 125 4.25 7.13 -14.48
N HIS A 126 4.87 6.15 -13.82
CA HIS A 126 6.28 5.83 -14.04
C HIS A 126 6.46 4.96 -15.28
N PRO A 127 7.53 5.15 -16.08
CA PRO A 127 7.86 4.31 -17.21
C PRO A 127 8.21 2.89 -16.76
N TYR A 128 7.97 1.96 -17.67
CA TYR A 128 8.22 0.55 -17.46
C TYR A 128 9.68 0.18 -17.75
N LEU A 129 10.49 0.12 -16.68
CA LEU A 129 11.95 -0.09 -16.76
C LEU A 129 12.36 -1.55 -16.49
N LEU A 130 11.44 -2.52 -16.66
CA LEU A 130 11.80 -3.93 -16.57
C LEU A 130 12.70 -4.31 -17.75
N GLU A 131 13.77 -5.07 -17.47
CA GLU A 131 14.75 -5.55 -18.45
C GLU A 131 14.07 -6.42 -19.52
N ASP A 132 14.41 -6.26 -20.80
CA ASP A 132 13.73 -6.91 -21.94
C ASP A 132 13.64 -8.43 -21.80
N ALA A 133 14.72 -9.07 -21.34
CA ALA A 133 14.77 -10.52 -21.11
C ALA A 133 13.76 -11.01 -20.05
N LEU A 134 13.24 -10.12 -19.20
CA LEU A 134 12.22 -10.43 -18.19
C LEU A 134 10.80 -10.07 -18.66
N ARG A 135 10.66 -9.16 -19.63
CA ARG A 135 9.34 -8.69 -20.11
C ARG A 135 8.49 -9.80 -20.69
N VAL A 136 9.10 -10.80 -21.33
CA VAL A 136 8.39 -11.97 -21.86
C VAL A 136 7.66 -12.79 -20.78
N ARG A 137 8.01 -12.60 -19.50
CA ARG A 137 7.36 -13.26 -18.35
C ARG A 137 6.43 -12.33 -17.56
N GLN A 138 6.23 -11.09 -18.02
CA GLN A 138 5.34 -10.13 -17.38
C GLN A 138 4.36 -9.51 -18.36
N THR A 139 3.06 -9.70 -18.11
CA THR A 139 2.01 -8.92 -18.78
C THR A 139 1.81 -7.61 -18.03
N VAL A 140 1.95 -6.45 -18.69
CA VAL A 140 1.68 -5.14 -18.08
C VAL A 140 0.36 -4.59 -18.59
N ILE A 141 -0.46 -4.10 -17.66
CA ILE A 141 -1.72 -3.42 -17.91
C ILE A 141 -1.54 -1.97 -17.46
N PHE A 142 -1.52 -1.04 -18.43
CA PHE A 142 -1.55 0.38 -18.13
C PHE A 142 -3.00 0.84 -17.93
N ALA A 143 -3.37 1.09 -16.67
CA ALA A 143 -4.71 1.52 -16.30
C ALA A 143 -4.68 2.27 -14.97
N ASP A 144 -5.54 3.28 -14.82
CA ASP A 144 -5.90 3.80 -13.52
C ASP A 144 -6.80 2.78 -12.80
N MET A 145 -6.27 2.13 -11.76
CA MET A 145 -6.99 1.11 -10.99
C MET A 145 -8.32 1.60 -10.40
N THR A 146 -8.49 2.92 -10.23
CA THR A 146 -9.73 3.51 -9.72
C THR A 146 -10.85 3.61 -10.75
N THR A 147 -10.56 3.23 -12.00
CA THR A 147 -11.54 3.16 -13.10
C THR A 147 -12.05 1.74 -13.35
N PHE A 148 -11.48 0.72 -12.71
CA PHE A 148 -12.04 -0.63 -12.78
C PHE A 148 -13.40 -0.69 -12.08
N GLN A 149 -14.36 -1.38 -12.69
CA GLN A 149 -15.65 -1.67 -12.05
C GLN A 149 -15.46 -2.69 -10.93
N LEU A 150 -15.29 -2.19 -9.71
CA LEU A 150 -15.10 -2.98 -8.49
C LEU A 150 -16.34 -2.99 -7.60
N GLY A 151 -17.39 -2.24 -7.94
CA GLY A 151 -18.69 -2.30 -7.28
C GLY A 151 -19.52 -3.50 -7.74
N ASP A 152 -20.77 -3.54 -7.31
CA ASP A 152 -21.79 -4.44 -7.84
C ASP A 152 -22.07 -4.08 -9.31
N PRO A 153 -21.91 -5.01 -10.27
CA PRO A 153 -22.24 -4.78 -11.67
C PRO A 153 -23.71 -4.45 -11.91
N GLU A 154 -24.61 -4.92 -11.04
CA GLU A 154 -26.06 -4.70 -11.14
C GLU A 154 -26.53 -3.41 -10.47
N ALA A 155 -25.66 -2.76 -9.68
CA ALA A 155 -25.95 -1.43 -9.16
C ALA A 155 -26.12 -0.45 -10.33
N VAL A 156 -27.36 0.01 -10.51
CA VAL A 156 -27.81 0.91 -11.59
C VAL A 156 -26.77 1.98 -11.87
N ASN A 157 -26.22 1.97 -13.09
CA ASN A 157 -25.30 2.99 -13.59
C ASN A 157 -25.83 4.40 -13.29
N PRO A 158 -25.21 5.18 -12.39
CA PRO A 158 -25.59 6.57 -12.28
C PRO A 158 -25.10 7.28 -13.54
N THR A 159 -25.99 8.06 -14.16
CA THR A 159 -25.78 8.93 -15.35
C THR A 159 -24.33 9.38 -15.55
N PRO A 160 -23.81 9.49 -16.79
CA PRO A 160 -22.44 9.98 -17.00
C PRO A 160 -22.21 11.33 -16.28
N SER A 161 -21.20 11.40 -15.42
CA SER A 161 -20.71 12.68 -14.89
C SER A 161 -19.55 13.14 -15.75
N TYR A 162 -19.55 14.42 -16.14
CA TYR A 162 -18.43 15.03 -16.87
C TYR A 162 -17.11 15.09 -16.06
N THR A 163 -17.13 14.74 -14.78
CA THR A 163 -16.00 14.89 -13.84
C THR A 163 -15.23 13.61 -13.51
N GLN A 164 -15.72 12.42 -13.91
CA GLN A 164 -15.13 11.13 -13.55
C GLN A 164 -14.91 10.26 -14.80
N PRO A 165 -13.79 9.54 -14.93
CA PRO A 165 -13.59 8.60 -16.03
C PRO A 165 -14.65 7.48 -16.00
N PRO A 166 -15.07 6.99 -17.18
CA PRO A 166 -15.99 5.86 -17.26
C PRO A 166 -15.39 4.63 -16.58
N LEU A 167 -16.27 3.79 -16.01
CA LEU A 167 -15.84 2.51 -15.48
C LEU A 167 -15.53 1.55 -16.61
N ILE A 168 -14.45 0.80 -16.44
CA ILE A 168 -14.03 -0.25 -17.37
C ILE A 168 -14.13 -1.62 -16.67
N PRO A 169 -14.47 -2.69 -17.41
CA PRO A 169 -14.42 -4.04 -16.86
C PRO A 169 -13.03 -4.37 -16.31
N VAL A 170 -12.98 -5.08 -15.20
CA VAL A 170 -11.71 -5.61 -14.69
C VAL A 170 -11.24 -6.71 -15.65
N PRO A 171 -9.98 -6.67 -16.13
CA PRO A 171 -9.44 -7.72 -16.99
C PRO A 171 -9.55 -9.11 -16.36
N ASN A 172 -10.04 -10.11 -17.11
CA ASN A 172 -10.26 -11.48 -16.63
C ASN A 172 -9.02 -12.10 -15.96
N ILE A 173 -7.82 -11.76 -16.45
CA ILE A 173 -6.55 -12.25 -15.89
C ILE A 173 -6.34 -11.83 -14.43
N LEU A 174 -6.96 -10.74 -13.97
CA LEU A 174 -6.89 -10.30 -12.58
C LEU A 174 -7.86 -11.07 -11.67
N PHE A 175 -8.95 -11.65 -12.20
CA PHE A 175 -9.95 -12.37 -11.40
C PHE A 175 -9.79 -13.89 -11.37
N ALA A 176 -8.72 -14.42 -11.97
CA ALA A 176 -8.49 -15.86 -12.03
C ALA A 176 -8.19 -16.52 -10.67
N ARG A 177 -8.02 -15.76 -9.58
CA ARG A 177 -7.65 -16.26 -8.23
C ARG A 177 -6.45 -17.22 -8.25
N ASP A 178 -5.47 -16.94 -9.11
CA ASP A 178 -4.36 -17.84 -9.41
C ASP A 178 -2.98 -17.27 -9.04
N PHE A 179 -2.95 -16.10 -8.41
CA PHE A 179 -1.70 -15.50 -7.93
C PHE A 179 -1.30 -16.06 -6.56
N ASP A 180 -0.08 -16.59 -6.47
CA ASP A 180 0.54 -17.05 -5.22
C ASP A 180 1.02 -15.87 -4.35
N LEU A 181 1.29 -14.71 -4.98
CA LEU A 181 1.71 -13.46 -4.34
C LEU A 181 1.02 -12.25 -4.97
N VAL A 182 0.52 -11.33 -4.15
CA VAL A 182 0.08 -10.00 -4.61
C VAL A 182 0.83 -8.91 -3.86
N LEU A 183 1.41 -7.95 -4.60
CA LEU A 183 2.09 -6.78 -4.08
C LEU A 183 1.19 -5.55 -4.23
N LEU A 184 1.04 -4.75 -3.16
CA LEU A 184 0.30 -3.49 -3.15
C LEU A 184 1.28 -2.36 -2.80
N ASP A 185 1.79 -1.67 -3.82
CA ASP A 185 2.69 -0.50 -3.67
C ASP A 185 2.23 0.68 -4.56
N ALA A 186 0.96 0.65 -5.01
CA ALA A 186 0.39 1.75 -5.75
C ALA A 186 0.16 2.95 -4.82
N HIS A 187 0.57 4.13 -5.28
CA HIS A 187 0.40 5.37 -4.53
C HIS A 187 -0.17 6.45 -5.45
N HIS A 188 -0.99 7.31 -4.87
CA HIS A 188 -1.65 8.38 -5.62
C HIS A 188 -0.64 9.48 -5.91
N LEU A 189 -0.59 9.91 -7.17
CA LEU A 189 0.29 11.00 -7.59
C LEU A 189 -0.38 12.35 -7.31
N ARG A 190 0.38 13.35 -6.86
CA ARG A 190 -0.17 14.67 -6.47
C ARG A 190 -0.89 15.37 -7.62
N ASN A 191 -0.45 15.14 -8.86
CA ASN A 191 -1.01 15.76 -10.06
C ASN A 191 -2.09 14.90 -10.73
N GLN A 192 -2.48 13.75 -10.14
CA GLN A 192 -3.51 12.88 -10.69
C GLN A 192 -4.90 13.49 -10.44
N THR A 193 -5.58 13.87 -11.51
CA THR A 193 -6.97 14.32 -11.47
C THR A 193 -7.92 13.12 -11.52
N GLY A 194 -9.21 13.31 -11.19
CA GLY A 194 -10.20 12.21 -11.20
C GLY A 194 -10.13 11.16 -10.07
N SER A 195 -8.96 10.84 -9.51
CA SER A 195 -8.79 9.82 -8.45
C SER A 195 -8.55 10.40 -7.04
N SER A 196 -8.74 9.63 -5.97
CA SER A 196 -8.33 10.02 -4.61
C SER A 196 -7.42 8.97 -4.00
N GLN A 197 -6.60 9.38 -3.02
CA GLN A 197 -5.68 8.47 -2.33
C GLN A 197 -6.44 7.29 -1.70
N ASP A 198 -7.59 7.57 -1.09
CA ASP A 198 -8.46 6.59 -0.44
C ASP A 198 -9.14 5.66 -1.45
N LEU A 199 -9.63 6.21 -2.56
CA LEU A 199 -10.21 5.39 -3.62
C LEU A 199 -9.17 4.44 -4.21
N LEU A 200 -7.94 4.91 -4.43
CA LEU A 200 -6.84 4.05 -4.88
C LEU A 200 -6.49 3.00 -3.84
N ALA A 201 -6.43 3.37 -2.56
CA ALA A 201 -6.13 2.47 -1.45
C ALA A 201 -7.16 1.32 -1.36
N ILE A 202 -8.45 1.63 -1.42
CA ILE A 202 -9.51 0.61 -1.43
C ILE A 202 -9.50 -0.20 -2.73
N SER A 203 -9.27 0.43 -3.89
CA SER A 203 -9.23 -0.26 -5.18
C SER A 203 -8.13 -1.33 -5.23
N GLN A 204 -6.92 -1.01 -4.77
CA GLN A 204 -5.81 -1.97 -4.77
C GLN A 204 -6.00 -3.10 -3.75
N VAL A 205 -6.58 -2.81 -2.58
CA VAL A 205 -6.93 -3.85 -1.59
C VAL A 205 -7.97 -4.81 -2.17
N LEU A 206 -9.03 -4.28 -2.77
CA LEU A 206 -10.11 -5.07 -3.33
C LEU A 206 -9.63 -5.92 -4.51
N LEU A 207 -8.83 -5.35 -5.42
CA LEU A 207 -8.16 -6.10 -6.49
C LEU A 207 -7.31 -7.23 -5.91
N ALA A 208 -6.47 -6.96 -4.90
CA ALA A 208 -5.62 -7.99 -4.32
C ALA A 208 -6.42 -9.15 -3.71
N LEU A 209 -7.47 -8.84 -2.95
CA LEU A 209 -8.34 -9.84 -2.33
C LEU A 209 -9.18 -10.64 -3.34
N LEU A 210 -9.50 -10.05 -4.50
CA LEU A 210 -10.18 -10.73 -5.60
C LEU A 210 -9.22 -11.57 -6.46
N SER A 211 -7.95 -11.21 -6.52
CA SER A 211 -6.94 -11.85 -7.38
C SER A 211 -6.13 -12.95 -6.68
N ILE A 212 -5.97 -12.87 -5.36
CA ILE A 212 -5.12 -13.81 -4.62
C ILE A 212 -5.72 -15.22 -4.61
N LYS A 213 -4.87 -16.22 -4.82
CA LYS A 213 -5.17 -17.63 -4.56
C LYS A 213 -5.40 -17.85 -3.06
N PHE A 214 -6.36 -18.68 -2.70
CA PHE A 214 -6.53 -19.06 -1.28
C PHE A 214 -5.28 -19.73 -0.74
N GLY A 215 -4.78 -19.23 0.40
CA GLY A 215 -3.51 -19.63 0.97
C GLY A 215 -2.29 -18.86 0.42
N GLY A 216 -2.48 -17.95 -0.52
CA GLY A 216 -1.43 -17.10 -1.07
C GLY A 216 -0.90 -16.05 -0.09
N THR A 217 0.06 -15.26 -0.56
CA THR A 217 0.72 -14.20 0.22
C THR A 217 0.34 -12.81 -0.31
N ILE A 218 0.01 -11.90 0.60
CA ILE A 218 -0.14 -10.47 0.30
C ILE A 218 1.01 -9.71 0.94
N VAL A 219 1.67 -8.86 0.16
CA VAL A 219 2.61 -7.85 0.66
C VAL A 219 2.00 -6.48 0.40
N MET A 220 1.67 -5.77 1.46
CA MET A 220 0.99 -4.48 1.38
C MET A 220 1.82 -3.37 1.99
N LYS A 221 2.04 -2.29 1.25
CA LYS A 221 2.60 -1.07 1.80
C LYS A 221 1.54 -0.29 2.57
N LEU A 222 1.88 0.08 3.79
CA LEU A 222 1.10 0.97 4.65
C LEU A 222 1.99 2.12 5.11
N ALA A 223 1.42 3.09 5.83
CA ALA A 223 2.21 4.06 6.56
C ALA A 223 1.61 4.42 7.90
N SER A 224 2.49 4.72 8.85
CA SER A 224 2.14 5.00 10.24
C SER A 224 1.27 3.87 10.84
N PRO A 225 1.88 2.86 11.47
CA PRO A 225 1.13 1.73 12.03
C PRO A 225 0.04 2.15 13.03
N ASP A 226 0.19 3.33 13.64
CA ASP A 226 -0.72 3.93 14.62
C ASP A 226 -1.89 4.73 14.00
N SER A 227 -1.94 4.87 12.67
CA SER A 227 -3.14 5.40 12.00
C SER A 227 -4.26 4.38 12.00
N GLN A 228 -5.51 4.82 12.14
CA GLN A 228 -6.66 3.91 12.16
C GLN A 228 -6.71 3.01 10.93
N TYR A 229 -6.51 3.55 9.72
CA TYR A 229 -6.53 2.73 8.51
C TYR A 229 -5.44 1.66 8.50
N SER A 230 -4.20 2.01 8.84
CA SER A 230 -3.13 1.00 8.87
C SER A 230 -3.42 -0.06 9.92
N ALA A 231 -3.90 0.32 11.10
CA ALA A 231 -4.29 -0.63 12.14
C ALA A 231 -5.46 -1.53 11.70
N THR A 232 -6.48 -0.97 11.03
CA THR A 232 -7.61 -1.73 10.46
C THR A 232 -7.15 -2.69 9.37
N MET A 233 -6.25 -2.27 8.46
CA MET A 233 -5.70 -3.14 7.42
C MET A 233 -4.82 -4.26 8.02
N ILE A 234 -4.02 -3.95 9.05
CA ILE A 234 -3.25 -4.96 9.77
C ILE A 234 -4.18 -5.96 10.46
N PHE A 235 -5.22 -5.50 11.15
CA PHE A 235 -6.22 -6.35 11.78
C PHE A 235 -6.90 -7.27 10.76
N MET A 236 -7.39 -6.70 9.65
CA MET A 236 -8.01 -7.46 8.56
C MET A 236 -7.08 -8.56 8.06
N LEU A 237 -5.81 -8.23 7.80
CA LEU A 237 -4.83 -9.19 7.31
C LEU A 237 -4.46 -10.24 8.36
N ASP A 238 -4.38 -9.90 9.64
CA ASP A 238 -4.13 -10.88 10.71
C ASP A 238 -5.29 -11.90 10.80
N MET A 239 -6.53 -11.43 10.74
CA MET A 239 -7.72 -12.28 10.74
C MET A 239 -7.80 -13.20 9.52
N LEU A 240 -7.40 -12.71 8.35
CA LEU A 240 -7.47 -13.45 7.10
C LEU A 240 -6.30 -14.41 6.87
N SER A 241 -5.16 -14.25 7.56
CA SER A 241 -3.90 -14.89 7.20
C SER A 241 -3.41 -15.91 8.25
N ALA A 242 -2.66 -16.92 7.82
CA ALA A 242 -2.03 -17.91 8.71
C ALA A 242 -0.97 -17.27 9.60
N SER A 243 -0.28 -16.27 9.08
CA SER A 243 0.71 -15.50 9.82
C SER A 243 0.87 -14.12 9.19
N ILE A 244 1.10 -13.11 10.02
CA ILE A 244 1.43 -11.76 9.60
C ILE A 244 2.81 -11.38 10.15
N GLN A 245 3.57 -10.66 9.35
CA GLN A 245 4.82 -10.00 9.75
C GLN A 245 4.82 -8.59 9.20
N VAL A 246 5.56 -7.68 9.84
CA VAL A 246 5.78 -6.34 9.30
C VAL A 246 7.26 -6.08 9.09
N HIS A 247 7.58 -5.27 8.09
CA HIS A 247 8.94 -4.98 7.71
C HIS A 247 9.11 -3.50 7.38
N LYS A 248 10.12 -2.88 7.99
CA LYS A 248 10.51 -1.49 7.74
C LYS A 248 11.77 -1.47 6.86
N PRO A 249 11.67 -1.09 5.57
CA PRO A 249 12.84 -1.13 4.69
C PRO A 249 13.85 -0.04 5.04
N TYR A 250 15.12 -0.42 5.07
CA TYR A 250 16.23 0.48 5.37
C TYR A 250 16.75 1.22 4.13
N ALA A 251 16.54 0.68 2.92
CA ALA A 251 17.22 1.15 1.71
C ALA A 251 16.72 2.49 1.12
N MET A 252 15.47 2.88 1.42
CA MET A 252 14.86 4.09 0.86
C MET A 252 13.86 4.75 1.82
N HIS A 253 13.20 3.97 2.69
CA HIS A 253 12.05 4.41 3.46
C HIS A 253 12.32 4.51 4.96
N ARG A 254 13.57 4.44 5.41
CA ARG A 254 13.92 4.39 6.85
C ARG A 254 13.30 5.54 7.64
N MET A 255 13.38 6.74 7.08
CA MET A 255 12.82 7.99 7.64
C MET A 255 11.32 8.18 7.38
N GLN A 256 10.83 7.60 6.29
CA GLN A 256 9.46 7.80 5.83
C GLN A 256 8.48 7.09 6.76
N ASN A 257 7.19 7.38 6.67
CA ASN A 257 6.19 6.67 7.47
C ASN A 257 5.87 5.27 6.93
N SER A 258 6.34 4.93 5.73
CA SER A 258 5.96 3.71 5.02
C SER A 258 6.64 2.45 5.56
N PHE A 259 5.90 1.35 5.62
CA PHE A 259 6.35 0.02 6.00
C PHE A 259 5.54 -1.01 5.21
N TYR A 260 5.93 -2.28 5.28
CA TYR A 260 5.25 -3.35 4.57
C TYR A 260 4.68 -4.37 5.55
N VAL A 261 3.46 -4.81 5.29
CA VAL A 261 2.82 -5.95 5.95
C VAL A 261 2.94 -7.15 5.02
N ILE A 262 3.31 -8.31 5.57
CA ILE A 262 3.46 -9.57 4.86
C ILE A 262 2.49 -10.57 5.48
N ALA A 263 1.35 -10.78 4.82
CA ALA A 263 0.29 -11.67 5.26
C ALA A 263 0.33 -12.96 4.44
N ARG A 264 0.59 -14.09 5.08
CA ARG A 264 0.78 -15.40 4.42
C ARG A 264 -0.41 -16.30 4.69
N GLY A 265 -0.84 -17.11 3.71
CA GLY A 265 -1.95 -18.05 3.92
C GLY A 265 -3.32 -17.37 3.88
N VAL A 266 -3.46 -16.27 3.14
CA VAL A 266 -4.68 -15.44 3.10
C VAL A 266 -5.87 -16.27 2.60
N GLY A 267 -6.94 -16.36 3.38
CA GLY A 267 -8.13 -17.14 3.04
C GLY A 267 -7.88 -18.65 2.88
N GLY A 268 -6.77 -19.16 3.43
CA GLY A 268 -6.37 -20.55 3.30
C GLY A 268 -7.28 -21.54 4.05
N LYS A 269 -7.83 -21.12 5.20
CA LYS A 269 -8.76 -21.93 5.99
C LYS A 269 -10.23 -21.62 5.63
N PRO A 270 -11.17 -22.59 5.76
CA PRO A 270 -12.57 -22.39 5.37
C PRO A 270 -13.29 -21.23 6.06
N ASP A 271 -13.08 -21.06 7.37
CA ASP A 271 -13.62 -19.96 8.18
C ASP A 271 -13.15 -18.58 7.68
N ARG A 272 -11.84 -18.45 7.42
CA ARG A 272 -11.24 -17.21 6.91
C ARG A 272 -11.66 -16.91 5.49
N ARG A 273 -11.83 -17.94 4.67
CA ARG A 273 -12.37 -17.82 3.31
C ARG A 273 -13.81 -17.32 3.34
N LEU A 274 -14.64 -17.87 4.23
CA LEU A 274 -16.02 -17.45 4.39
C LEU A 274 -16.10 -15.99 4.85
N TYR A 275 -15.32 -15.59 5.86
CA TYR A 275 -15.22 -14.21 6.31
C TYR A 275 -14.76 -13.25 5.19
N LEU A 276 -13.74 -13.65 4.41
CA LEU A 276 -13.28 -12.88 3.25
C LEU A 276 -14.40 -12.65 2.22
N GLN A 277 -15.14 -13.71 1.88
CA GLN A 277 -16.13 -13.69 0.81
C GLN A 277 -17.44 -13.00 1.22
N ASN A 278 -17.88 -13.18 2.47
CA ASN A 278 -19.19 -12.72 2.92
C ASN A 278 -19.14 -11.35 3.60
N GLU A 279 -18.02 -11.00 4.24
CA GLU A 279 -17.91 -9.75 5.00
C GLU A 279 -16.96 -8.77 4.32
N VAL A 280 -15.70 -9.18 4.15
CA VAL A 280 -14.63 -8.24 3.76
C VAL A 280 -14.80 -7.74 2.33
N ILE A 281 -14.96 -8.64 1.35
CA ILE A 281 -15.15 -8.25 -0.05
C ILE A 281 -16.41 -7.40 -0.23
N PRO A 282 -17.61 -7.83 0.23
CA PRO A 282 -18.83 -7.02 0.08
C PRO A 282 -18.74 -5.66 0.77
N GLY A 283 -18.15 -5.59 1.97
CA GLY A 283 -17.94 -4.31 2.66
C GLY A 283 -17.01 -3.37 1.90
N LEU A 284 -15.89 -3.87 1.40
CA LEU A 284 -14.96 -3.06 0.58
C LEU A 284 -15.59 -2.59 -0.73
N ARG A 285 -16.46 -3.39 -1.37
CA ARG A 285 -17.22 -2.97 -2.55
C ARG A 285 -18.13 -1.78 -2.24
N ARG A 286 -18.89 -1.85 -1.14
CA ARG A 286 -19.74 -0.74 -0.68
C ARG A 286 -18.93 0.52 -0.41
N VAL A 287 -17.79 0.41 0.30
CA VAL A 287 -16.90 1.55 0.56
C VAL A 287 -16.38 2.15 -0.74
N TRP A 288 -15.95 1.31 -1.69
CA TRP A 288 -15.45 1.75 -2.98
C TRP A 288 -16.52 2.53 -3.76
N GLU A 289 -17.77 2.04 -3.79
CA GLU A 289 -18.90 2.73 -4.40
C GLU A 289 -19.19 4.07 -3.73
N CYS A 290 -19.22 4.11 -2.39
CA CYS A 290 -19.42 5.34 -1.64
C CYS A 290 -18.32 6.37 -1.96
N LEU A 291 -17.05 5.96 -1.97
CA LEU A 291 -15.93 6.85 -2.32
C LEU A 291 -16.05 7.38 -3.77
N ARG A 292 -16.45 6.53 -4.73
CA ARG A 292 -16.72 6.96 -6.12
C ARG A 292 -17.85 7.99 -6.18
N GLN A 293 -18.95 7.75 -5.46
CA GLN A 293 -20.10 8.67 -5.43
C GLN A 293 -19.76 10.01 -4.76
N ARG A 294 -19.06 10.00 -3.62
CA ARG A 294 -18.62 11.21 -2.93
C ARG A 294 -17.67 12.03 -3.82
N ASN A 295 -16.66 11.38 -4.43
CA ASN A 295 -15.73 12.02 -5.37
C ASN A 295 -16.41 12.61 -6.62
N ARG A 296 -17.57 12.08 -7.02
CA ARG A 296 -18.38 12.61 -8.12
C ARG A 296 -19.14 13.88 -7.71
N ASN A 297 -19.65 13.91 -6.49
CA ASN A 297 -20.46 15.02 -5.95
C ASN A 297 -19.60 16.20 -5.46
N SER A 298 -18.31 15.97 -5.21
CA SER A 298 -17.31 17.03 -4.99
C SER A 298 -17.08 17.84 -6.28
N GLY A 299 -17.98 18.79 -6.57
CA GLY A 299 -17.82 19.69 -7.72
C GLY A 299 -16.58 20.59 -7.61
N PRO A 300 -16.16 21.27 -8.70
CA PRO A 300 -14.99 22.16 -8.71
C PRO A 300 -15.15 23.44 -7.85
N ARG A 301 -16.34 23.69 -7.28
CA ARG A 301 -16.69 24.95 -6.60
C ARG A 301 -16.42 24.98 -5.10
N ASN A 302 -16.18 23.85 -4.45
CA ASN A 302 -15.78 23.82 -3.05
C ASN A 302 -14.28 23.52 -3.02
N GLY A 303 -13.46 24.52 -2.68
CA GLY A 303 -12.00 24.38 -2.54
C GLY A 303 -11.53 23.41 -1.44
N SER A 304 -12.43 22.59 -0.89
CA SER A 304 -12.16 21.43 -0.05
C SER A 304 -12.13 20.18 -0.94
N GLY A 305 -10.98 19.51 -1.01
CA GLY A 305 -10.72 18.39 -1.92
C GLY A 305 -11.72 17.23 -1.85
N LYS A 306 -11.58 16.31 -2.81
CA LYS A 306 -12.26 15.00 -2.89
C LYS A 306 -12.45 14.39 -1.50
N GLU A 307 -13.68 14.03 -1.15
CA GLU A 307 -14.00 13.43 0.14
C GLU A 307 -13.37 12.04 0.28
N GLY A 308 -12.63 11.86 1.38
CA GLY A 308 -11.92 10.63 1.70
C GLY A 308 -12.75 9.59 2.46
N LEU A 309 -12.05 8.61 3.03
CA LEU A 309 -12.61 7.71 4.04
C LEU A 309 -13.07 8.50 5.26
N VAL A 310 -14.25 8.17 5.78
CA VAL A 310 -14.77 8.71 7.04
C VAL A 310 -14.81 7.66 8.14
N VAL A 311 -14.90 8.12 9.38
CA VAL A 311 -15.12 7.23 10.54
C VAL A 311 -16.36 6.38 10.28
N GLY A 312 -16.28 5.08 10.53
CA GLY A 312 -17.39 4.15 10.28
C GLY A 312 -17.29 3.40 8.95
N ASP A 313 -16.62 3.95 7.93
CA ASP A 313 -16.57 3.32 6.60
C ASP A 313 -15.97 1.90 6.65
N LEU A 314 -15.06 1.63 7.59
CA LEU A 314 -14.38 0.34 7.73
C LEU A 314 -14.83 -0.49 8.95
N ASP A 315 -15.90 -0.10 9.63
CA ASP A 315 -16.35 -0.77 10.87
C ASP A 315 -16.84 -2.21 10.63
N PHE A 316 -17.16 -2.58 9.39
CA PHE A 316 -17.46 -3.97 9.01
C PHE A 316 -16.23 -4.89 9.12
N ILE A 317 -15.02 -4.34 9.16
CA ILE A 317 -13.77 -5.10 9.39
C ILE A 317 -13.55 -5.24 10.89
N VAL A 318 -13.56 -4.11 11.60
CA VAL A 318 -13.23 -4.02 13.01
C VAL A 318 -13.86 -2.76 13.58
N ASP A 319 -14.64 -2.91 14.65
CA ASP A 319 -15.18 -1.75 15.36
C ASP A 319 -14.11 -1.11 16.26
N LYS A 320 -14.40 0.09 16.78
CA LYS A 320 -13.48 0.84 17.64
C LYS A 320 -13.04 0.04 18.87
N LYS A 321 -13.93 -0.70 19.52
CA LYS A 321 -13.64 -1.44 20.76
C LYS A 321 -12.75 -2.66 20.50
N GLN A 322 -13.00 -3.37 19.39
CA GLN A 322 -12.16 -4.47 18.94
C GLN A 322 -10.78 -3.96 18.55
N LEU A 323 -10.70 -2.81 17.86
CA LEU A 323 -9.45 -2.20 17.49
C LEU A 323 -8.65 -1.79 18.74
N GLU A 324 -9.28 -1.13 19.72
CA GLU A 324 -8.66 -0.81 21.02
C GLU A 324 -8.08 -2.05 21.70
N SER A 325 -8.84 -3.16 21.72
CA SER A 325 -8.41 -4.45 22.28
C SER A 325 -7.26 -5.10 21.51
N TYR A 326 -7.12 -4.80 20.21
CA TYR A 326 -6.05 -5.28 19.34
C TYR A 326 -4.71 -4.54 19.58
N GLY A 327 -4.69 -3.47 20.38
CA GLY A 327 -3.52 -2.64 20.62
C GLY A 327 -2.27 -3.41 21.07
N GLY A 328 -2.42 -4.41 21.93
CA GLY A 328 -1.29 -5.25 22.38
C GLY A 328 -0.66 -6.07 21.25
N ARG A 329 -1.49 -6.64 20.37
CA ARG A 329 -1.04 -7.39 19.18
C ARG A 329 -0.41 -6.46 18.15
N LEU A 330 -1.01 -5.29 17.93
CA LEU A 330 -0.43 -4.27 17.06
C LEU A 330 0.95 -3.82 17.57
N HIS A 331 1.11 -3.66 18.88
CA HIS A 331 2.40 -3.35 19.50
C HIS A 331 3.43 -4.45 19.26
N GLU A 332 3.07 -5.72 19.49
CA GLU A 332 3.93 -6.88 19.21
C GLU A 332 4.43 -6.86 17.77
N LEU A 333 3.53 -6.61 16.81
CA LEU A 333 3.88 -6.54 15.39
C LEU A 333 4.76 -5.32 15.07
N CYS A 334 4.37 -4.12 15.52
CA CYS A 334 4.89 -2.86 14.99
C CYS A 334 5.98 -2.19 15.82
N SER A 335 6.31 -2.69 17.01
CA SER A 335 7.38 -2.16 17.87
C SER A 335 8.69 -1.92 17.12
N CYS A 336 9.14 -2.90 16.33
CA CYS A 336 10.36 -2.79 15.55
C CYS A 336 10.28 -1.68 14.48
N VAL A 337 9.10 -1.44 13.89
CA VAL A 337 8.90 -0.39 12.89
C VAL A 337 9.06 0.98 13.53
N TRP A 338 8.45 1.19 14.71
CA TRP A 338 8.54 2.46 15.43
C TRP A 338 9.96 2.76 15.88
N LYS A 339 10.61 1.80 16.53
CA LYS A 339 12.00 1.92 16.98
C LYS A 339 12.95 2.27 15.84
N LEU A 340 12.85 1.55 14.72
CA LEU A 340 13.72 1.78 13.57
C LEU A 340 13.51 3.15 12.93
N GLN A 341 12.26 3.64 12.89
CA GLN A 341 11.97 4.98 12.38
C GLN A 341 12.45 6.06 13.35
N ALA A 342 12.27 5.87 14.66
CA ALA A 342 12.72 6.80 15.69
C ALA A 342 14.24 6.99 15.62
N THR A 343 15.02 5.89 15.66
CA THR A 343 16.49 5.94 15.55
C THR A 343 16.95 6.64 14.27
N ALA A 344 16.24 6.45 13.17
CA ALA A 344 16.57 7.09 11.91
C ALA A 344 16.31 8.61 11.97
N LEU A 345 15.18 9.04 12.56
CA LEU A 345 14.86 10.45 12.82
C LEU A 345 15.88 11.13 13.74
N GLU A 346 16.30 10.47 14.81
CA GLU A 346 17.33 10.98 15.70
C GLU A 346 18.65 11.22 14.95
N THR A 347 19.07 10.24 14.13
CA THR A 347 20.29 10.36 13.32
C THR A 347 20.21 11.56 12.36
N LEU A 348 19.10 11.71 11.64
CA LEU A 348 18.89 12.83 10.72
C LEU A 348 18.86 14.18 11.44
N PHE A 349 18.19 14.24 12.60
CA PHE A 349 18.10 15.47 13.38
C PHE A 349 19.46 15.88 13.94
N ALA A 350 20.27 14.92 14.40
CA ALA A 350 21.65 15.17 14.80
C ALA A 350 22.48 15.74 13.62
N GLU A 351 22.39 15.15 12.42
CA GLU A 351 23.06 15.64 11.21
C GLU A 351 22.60 17.05 10.81
N MET A 352 21.34 17.39 11.06
CA MET A 352 20.78 18.72 10.76
C MET A 352 21.01 19.77 11.86
N GLY A 353 21.56 19.37 13.01
CA GLY A 353 21.67 20.21 14.20
C GLY A 353 20.30 20.61 14.77
N ILE A 354 19.36 19.68 14.80
CA ILE A 354 18.04 19.81 15.42
C ILE A 354 18.11 19.05 16.76
N HIS A 355 17.99 19.76 17.87
CA HIS A 355 18.03 19.18 19.22
C HIS A 355 16.71 19.39 19.94
N ASN A 356 16.36 18.47 20.84
CA ASN A 356 15.32 18.74 21.83
C ASN A 356 15.83 19.86 22.75
N THR A 357 15.14 21.00 22.75
CA THR A 357 15.31 22.05 23.75
C THR A 357 14.72 21.65 25.08
#